data_AF-A0A6H5GCW1-F1
#
_entry.id   AF-A0A6H5GCW1-F1
#
_cell.length_a   1.000
_cell.length_b   1.000
_cell.length_c   1.000
_cell.angle_alpha   90.00
_cell.angle_beta   90.00
_cell.angle_gamma   90.00
#
_symmetry.space_group_name_H-M   'P 1'
#
loop_
_entity.id
_entity.type
_entity.pdbx_description
1 polymer ?
#
loop_
_entity_poly.entity_id
_entity_poly.type
_entity_poly.pdbx_seq_one_letter_code
_entity_poly.pdbx_strand_id
1 'polypeptide(L)'
;MAATLIVLVSLQIKQSENEAALSQLQYRLEYLDSLQPYQQQVELAIGMLAGNMFDWGAKAVIDMMKQEGFGLTEAIRKIPARPWVIDNLDTWIERLEGPAHRQAAIFIDNSGFDAILGMLPFARFLLSRGTKVMVCANSEPALNDVTFVELEVILQQAGVICPKIKKAVDEKRLIPMETAQIGPCLDLSRLDRKLAKRMVDVDLLVIEGMGRAVHTNLNADFTCESLRVAVIKNKWLSQRLGGDMFAAIFKYLPPVLKE
;
A
#
# COMPACT_ATOMS: atom_id res chain seq x y z
N MET A 1 -20.43 25.18 0.13
CA MET A 1 -19.82 25.45 -1.20
C MET A 1 -18.32 25.14 -1.24
N ALA A 2 -17.47 25.69 -0.36
CA ALA A 2 -16.02 25.41 -0.40
C ALA A 2 -15.65 23.93 -0.16
N ALA A 3 -16.25 23.26 0.83
CA ALA A 3 -15.99 21.84 1.09
C ALA A 3 -16.41 20.93 -0.08
N THR A 4 -17.55 21.21 -0.72
CA THR A 4 -18.03 20.49 -1.90
C THR A 4 -17.09 20.64 -3.10
N LEU A 5 -16.53 21.84 -3.31
CA LEU A 5 -15.57 22.11 -4.38
C LEU A 5 -14.24 21.40 -4.14
N ILE A 6 -13.74 21.37 -2.90
CA ILE A 6 -12.52 20.65 -2.52
C ILE A 6 -12.66 19.13 -2.73
N VAL A 7 -13.82 18.56 -2.36
CA VAL A 7 -14.11 17.13 -2.56
C VAL A 7 -14.20 16.78 -4.05
N LEU A 8 -14.85 17.60 -4.87
CA LEU A 8 -14.94 17.39 -6.32
C LEU A 8 -13.57 17.48 -7.01
N VAL A 9 -12.72 18.42 -6.59
CA VAL A 9 -11.35 18.55 -7.10
C VAL A 9 -10.50 17.34 -6.71
N SER A 10 -10.62 16.85 -5.47
CA SER A 10 -9.94 15.62 -5.03
C SER A 10 -10.38 14.39 -5.85
N LEU A 11 -11.69 14.23 -6.09
CA LEU A 11 -12.21 13.11 -6.88
C LEU A 11 -11.69 13.11 -8.32
N GLN A 12 -11.65 14.27 -8.97
CA GLN A 12 -11.17 14.38 -10.35
C GLN A 12 -9.66 14.09 -10.45
N ILE A 13 -8.87 14.57 -9.47
CA ILE A 13 -7.44 14.25 -9.37
C ILE A 13 -7.24 12.74 -9.20
N LYS A 14 -7.95 12.13 -8.23
CA LYS A 14 -7.87 10.68 -8.00
C LYS A 14 -8.24 9.87 -9.23
N GLN A 15 -9.29 10.26 -9.95
CA GLN A 15 -9.71 9.57 -11.17
C GLN A 15 -8.61 9.67 -12.24
N SER A 16 -8.07 10.86 -12.48
CA SER A 16 -7.00 11.06 -13.46
C SER A 16 -5.74 10.27 -13.11
N GLU A 17 -5.35 10.21 -11.83
CA GLU A 17 -4.22 9.41 -11.39
C GLU A 17 -4.49 7.91 -11.50
N ASN A 18 -5.72 7.46 -11.20
CA ASN A 18 -6.11 6.06 -11.38
C ASN A 18 -6.01 5.66 -12.85
N GLU A 19 -6.53 6.48 -13.77
CA GLU A 19 -6.45 6.22 -15.21
C GLU A 19 -4.98 6.17 -15.70
N ALA A 20 -4.16 7.13 -15.27
CA ALA A 20 -2.74 7.17 -15.59
C ALA A 20 -1.99 5.94 -15.05
N ALA A 21 -2.27 5.52 -13.83
CA ALA A 21 -1.66 4.35 -13.20
C ALA A 21 -2.13 3.04 -13.86
N LEU A 22 -3.43 2.90 -14.15
CA LEU A 22 -3.98 1.74 -14.84
C LEU A 22 -3.38 1.57 -16.24
N SER A 23 -3.13 2.66 -16.97
CA SER A 23 -2.50 2.61 -18.29
C SER A 23 -1.08 1.99 -18.27
N GLN A 24 -0.40 2.04 -17.12
CA GLN A 24 0.96 1.53 -16.92
C GLN A 24 0.98 0.16 -16.23
N LEU A 25 -0.17 -0.31 -15.72
CA LEU A 25 -0.25 -1.51 -14.90
C LEU A 25 0.25 -2.75 -15.64
N GLN A 26 -0.17 -2.94 -16.89
CA GLN A 26 0.25 -4.11 -17.69
C GLN A 26 1.79 -4.19 -17.79
N TYR A 27 2.42 -3.09 -18.20
CA TYR A 27 3.87 -3.01 -18.33
C TYR A 27 4.59 -3.26 -17.00
N ARG A 28 4.11 -2.65 -15.90
CA ARG A 28 4.70 -2.87 -14.56
C ARG A 28 4.61 -4.35 -14.15
N LEU A 29 3.49 -5.01 -14.41
CA LEU A 29 3.31 -6.42 -14.08
C LEU A 29 4.19 -7.35 -14.93
N GLU A 30 4.34 -7.07 -16.22
CA GLU A 30 5.23 -7.80 -17.12
C GLU A 30 6.70 -7.63 -16.72
N TYR A 31 7.11 -6.41 -16.38
CA TYR A 31 8.45 -6.14 -15.84
C TYR A 31 8.72 -6.96 -14.59
N LEU A 32 7.81 -6.92 -13.60
CA LEU A 32 7.95 -7.69 -12.36
C LEU A 32 8.01 -9.20 -12.63
N ASP A 33 7.19 -9.73 -13.53
CA ASP A 33 7.18 -11.15 -13.89
C ASP A 33 8.46 -11.58 -14.62
N SER A 34 9.21 -10.65 -15.22
CA SER A 34 10.48 -10.94 -15.93
C SER A 34 11.70 -11.07 -15.01
N LEU A 35 11.59 -10.61 -13.76
CA LEU A 35 12.70 -10.55 -12.81
C LEU A 35 12.92 -11.90 -12.12
N GLN A 36 14.18 -12.15 -11.70
CA GLN A 36 14.49 -13.27 -10.82
C GLN A 36 13.84 -13.08 -9.44
N PRO A 37 13.56 -14.16 -8.68
CA PRO A 37 12.77 -14.07 -7.44
C PRO A 37 13.24 -13.00 -6.45
N TYR A 38 14.54 -12.97 -6.12
CA TYR A 38 15.10 -11.96 -5.22
C TYR A 38 14.89 -10.53 -5.75
N GLN A 39 15.20 -10.30 -7.03
CA GLN A 39 15.06 -8.99 -7.67
C GLN A 39 13.60 -8.55 -7.72
N GLN A 40 12.68 -9.47 -8.02
CA GLN A 40 11.24 -9.21 -8.02
C GLN A 40 10.76 -8.76 -6.62
N GLN A 41 11.21 -9.43 -5.56
CA GLN A 41 10.81 -9.11 -4.19
C GLN A 41 11.34 -7.75 -3.74
N VAL A 42 12.58 -7.41 -4.09
CA VAL A 42 13.16 -6.09 -3.88
C VAL A 42 12.38 -5.02 -4.65
N GLU A 43 12.07 -5.26 -5.93
CA GLU A 43 11.32 -4.34 -6.77
C GLU A 43 9.87 -4.13 -6.30
N LEU A 44 9.25 -5.15 -5.72
CA LEU A 44 7.94 -5.03 -5.08
C LEU A 44 8.01 -4.13 -3.85
N ALA A 45 9.01 -4.32 -2.97
CA ALA A 45 9.19 -3.47 -1.78
C ALA A 45 9.47 -2.01 -2.14
N ILE A 46 10.35 -1.78 -3.12
CA ILE A 46 10.63 -0.44 -3.65
C ILE A 46 9.38 0.15 -4.30
N GLY A 47 8.60 -0.65 -5.03
CA GLY A 47 7.33 -0.22 -5.62
C GLY A 47 6.30 0.24 -4.60
N MET A 48 6.17 -0.46 -3.47
CA MET A 48 5.30 -0.04 -2.36
C MET A 48 5.76 1.32 -1.77
N LEU A 49 7.07 1.49 -1.54
CA LEU A 49 7.62 2.74 -1.02
C LEU A 49 7.45 3.91 -2.00
N ALA A 50 7.80 3.69 -3.27
CA ALA A 50 7.69 4.70 -4.32
C ALA A 50 6.23 5.07 -4.60
N GLY A 51 5.33 4.09 -4.58
CA GLY A 51 3.88 4.31 -4.64
C GLY A 51 3.40 5.24 -3.53
N ASN A 52 3.80 4.98 -2.28
CA ASN A 52 3.41 5.83 -1.16
C ASN A 52 3.86 7.28 -1.30
N MET A 53 4.84 7.62 -2.14
CA MET A 53 5.25 9.02 -2.35
C MET A 53 4.16 9.90 -2.95
N PHE A 54 3.18 9.32 -3.64
CA PHE A 54 2.07 10.03 -4.29
C PHE A 54 0.99 10.42 -3.27
N ASP A 55 1.27 11.50 -2.53
CA ASP A 55 0.45 11.99 -1.43
C ASP A 55 0.18 13.49 -1.56
N TRP A 56 -1.03 13.82 -1.97
CA TRP A 56 -1.47 15.20 -2.16
C TRP A 56 -1.66 15.96 -0.84
N GLY A 57 -1.72 15.27 0.30
CA GLY A 57 -1.74 15.88 1.63
C GLY A 57 -0.37 16.39 2.08
N ALA A 58 0.72 15.88 1.49
CA ALA A 58 2.07 16.23 1.86
C ALA A 58 2.64 17.36 1.00
N LYS A 59 2.74 18.57 1.59
CA LYS A 59 3.30 19.77 0.92
C LYS A 59 4.62 19.54 0.19
N ALA A 60 5.48 18.66 0.72
CA ALA A 60 6.81 18.42 0.19
C ALA A 60 6.84 17.62 -1.14
N VAL A 61 5.73 16.99 -1.53
CA VAL A 61 5.63 16.22 -2.79
C VAL A 61 4.72 16.85 -3.83
N ILE A 62 3.84 17.78 -3.42
CA ILE A 62 2.89 18.47 -4.33
C ILE A 62 3.58 19.09 -5.55
N ASP A 63 4.69 19.81 -5.35
CA ASP A 63 5.39 20.48 -6.46
C ASP A 63 6.09 19.48 -7.40
N MET A 64 6.45 18.28 -6.91
CA MET A 64 7.00 17.22 -7.75
C MET A 64 5.90 16.54 -8.57
N MET A 65 4.74 16.27 -7.97
CA MET A 65 3.61 15.63 -8.64
C MET A 65 2.98 16.51 -9.74
N LYS A 66 3.16 17.83 -9.66
CA LYS A 66 2.77 18.78 -10.71
C LYS A 66 3.71 18.80 -11.91
N GLN A 67 4.90 18.21 -11.81
CA GLN A 67 5.85 18.18 -12.92
C GLN A 67 5.40 17.16 -13.96
N GLU A 68 5.37 17.57 -15.23
CA GLU A 68 5.10 16.65 -16.33
C GLU A 68 6.13 15.50 -16.35
N GLY A 69 5.64 14.27 -16.48
CA GLY A 69 6.48 13.07 -16.50
C GLY A 69 6.88 12.55 -15.12
N PHE A 70 6.42 13.12 -14.01
CA PHE A 70 6.60 12.52 -12.69
C PHE A 70 5.75 11.24 -12.57
N GLY A 71 6.40 10.07 -12.68
CA GLY A 71 5.77 8.76 -12.55
C GLY A 71 6.48 7.88 -11.52
N LEU A 72 6.13 6.58 -11.51
CA LEU A 72 6.70 5.64 -10.54
C LEU A 72 8.23 5.58 -10.62
N THR A 73 8.81 5.63 -11.83
CA THR A 73 10.26 5.60 -12.04
C THR A 73 10.96 6.77 -11.36
N GLU A 74 10.39 7.96 -11.45
CA GLU A 74 10.89 9.19 -10.84
C GLU A 74 10.76 9.12 -9.31
N ALA A 75 9.64 8.59 -8.81
CA ALA A 75 9.45 8.34 -7.39
C ALA A 75 10.49 7.34 -6.83
N ILE A 76 10.77 6.25 -7.54
CA ILE A 76 11.82 5.28 -7.17
C ILE A 76 13.17 5.97 -6.97
N ARG A 77 13.55 6.91 -7.85
CA ARG A 77 14.82 7.67 -7.73
C ARG A 77 14.88 8.59 -6.51
N LYS A 78 13.77 8.87 -5.86
CA LYS A 78 13.70 9.67 -4.63
C LYS A 78 13.79 8.82 -3.36
N ILE A 79 13.60 7.51 -3.46
CA ILE A 79 13.80 6.61 -2.34
C ILE A 79 15.30 6.54 -2.03
N PRO A 80 15.71 6.76 -0.77
CA PRO A 80 17.12 6.68 -0.40
C PRO A 80 17.65 5.25 -0.60
N ALA A 81 18.95 5.15 -0.88
CA ALA A 81 19.65 3.87 -0.88
C ALA A 81 19.56 3.22 0.50
N ARG A 82 19.58 1.88 0.53
CA ARG A 82 19.65 1.09 1.77
C ARG A 82 21.00 1.33 2.49
N PRO A 83 21.07 1.26 3.83
CA PRO A 83 19.98 0.91 4.73
C PRO A 83 18.96 2.04 4.88
N TRP A 84 17.68 1.68 4.87
CA TRP A 84 16.61 2.60 5.26
C TRP A 84 16.58 2.82 6.77
N VAL A 85 15.80 3.81 7.22
CA VAL A 85 15.68 4.15 8.65
C VAL A 85 15.16 2.97 9.47
N ILE A 86 14.20 2.23 8.91
CA ILE A 86 13.88 0.88 9.36
C ILE A 86 13.90 -0.01 8.13
N ASP A 87 14.85 -0.94 8.10
CA ASP A 87 15.12 -1.78 6.95
C ASP A 87 15.10 -3.25 7.36
N ASN A 88 13.96 -3.90 7.16
CA ASN A 88 13.79 -5.34 7.36
C ASN A 88 13.50 -6.06 6.03
N LEU A 89 13.96 -5.50 4.91
CA LEU A 89 13.70 -6.08 3.59
C LEU A 89 14.37 -7.46 3.45
N ASP A 90 15.61 -7.61 3.91
CA ASP A 90 16.31 -8.89 3.82
C ASP A 90 15.62 -9.96 4.67
N THR A 91 15.22 -9.63 5.90
CA THR A 91 14.45 -10.54 6.78
C THR A 91 13.10 -10.91 6.17
N TRP A 92 12.42 -9.97 5.50
CA TRP A 92 11.18 -10.26 4.79
C TRP A 92 11.41 -11.19 3.60
N ILE A 93 12.48 -10.98 2.83
CA ILE A 93 12.86 -11.83 1.70
C ILE A 93 13.18 -13.25 2.18
N GLU A 94 13.96 -13.39 3.25
CA GLU A 94 14.22 -14.68 3.90
C GLU A 94 12.92 -15.35 4.33
N ARG A 95 11.98 -14.60 4.93
CA ARG A 95 10.67 -15.15 5.30
C ARG A 95 9.89 -15.66 4.08
N LEU A 96 10.01 -15.03 2.93
CA LEU A 96 9.34 -15.44 1.70
C LEU A 96 9.89 -16.77 1.13
N GLU A 97 11.03 -17.27 1.58
CA GLU A 97 11.49 -18.63 1.24
C GLU A 97 10.63 -19.71 1.93
N GLY A 98 10.00 -19.37 3.05
CA GLY A 98 9.07 -20.24 3.76
C GLY A 98 7.70 -20.41 3.07
N PRO A 99 6.77 -21.14 3.72
CA PRO A 99 5.43 -21.35 3.17
C PRO A 99 4.69 -20.03 3.00
N ALA A 100 3.78 -19.99 2.02
CA ALA A 100 2.90 -18.86 1.81
C ALA A 100 1.98 -18.65 3.02
N HIS A 101 1.70 -17.38 3.33
CA HIS A 101 0.65 -16.99 4.26
C HIS A 101 -0.70 -17.50 3.75
N ARG A 102 -1.57 -17.92 4.66
CA ARG A 102 -2.93 -18.36 4.33
C ARG A 102 -3.78 -17.17 3.90
N GLN A 103 -3.74 -16.09 4.68
CA GLN A 103 -4.56 -14.91 4.46
C GLN A 103 -3.86 -13.62 4.89
N ALA A 104 -3.69 -12.71 3.94
CA ALA A 104 -3.19 -11.36 4.18
C ALA A 104 -4.33 -10.34 4.26
N ALA A 105 -4.19 -9.35 5.13
CA ALA A 105 -4.97 -8.12 5.10
C ALA A 105 -4.05 -6.93 4.82
N ILE A 106 -4.36 -6.17 3.77
CA ILE A 106 -3.56 -5.04 3.31
C ILE A 106 -4.37 -3.76 3.50
N PHE A 107 -3.97 -2.92 4.45
CA PHE A 107 -4.54 -1.60 4.66
C PHE A 107 -3.78 -0.60 3.78
N ILE A 108 -4.42 -0.19 2.69
CA ILE A 108 -3.85 0.73 1.70
C ILE A 108 -4.08 2.20 2.07
N ASP A 109 -3.23 3.06 1.56
CA ASP A 109 -3.22 4.51 1.77
C ASP A 109 -3.87 5.21 0.56
N ASN A 110 -3.07 5.63 -0.43
CA ASN A 110 -3.48 6.57 -1.47
C ASN A 110 -4.00 5.89 -2.74
N SER A 111 -4.84 6.62 -3.47
CA SER A 111 -5.26 6.26 -4.83
C SER A 111 -4.12 6.40 -5.85
N GLY A 112 -4.37 6.04 -7.10
CA GLY A 112 -3.45 6.27 -8.21
C GLY A 112 -2.25 5.33 -8.19
N PHE A 113 -1.07 5.90 -8.41
CA PHE A 113 0.20 5.17 -8.51
C PHE A 113 0.49 4.31 -7.27
N ASP A 114 0.08 4.78 -6.09
CA ASP A 114 0.24 4.07 -4.82
C ASP A 114 -0.50 2.73 -4.82
N ALA A 115 -1.83 2.77 -4.80
CA ALA A 115 -2.66 1.58 -4.82
C ALA A 115 -2.43 0.70 -6.06
N ILE A 116 -2.34 1.30 -7.25
CA ILE A 116 -2.38 0.54 -8.51
C ILE A 116 -1.02 0.01 -8.94
N LEU A 117 0.08 0.75 -8.74
CA LEU A 117 1.41 0.34 -9.19
C LEU A 117 2.37 -0.05 -8.05
N GLY A 118 2.04 0.28 -6.81
CA GLY A 118 2.74 -0.16 -5.60
C GLY A 118 2.04 -1.36 -4.96
N MET A 119 0.86 -1.14 -4.38
CA MET A 119 0.21 -2.13 -3.52
C MET A 119 -0.46 -3.28 -4.27
N LEU A 120 -1.10 -3.03 -5.42
CA LEU A 120 -1.78 -4.07 -6.18
C LEU A 120 -0.83 -5.11 -6.81
N PRO A 121 0.35 -4.73 -7.35
CA PRO A 121 1.37 -5.71 -7.76
C PRO A 121 1.87 -6.57 -6.60
N PHE A 122 2.02 -6.00 -5.40
CA PHE A 122 2.36 -6.76 -4.20
C PHE A 122 1.23 -7.72 -3.78
N ALA A 123 -0.03 -7.28 -3.80
CA ALA A 123 -1.18 -8.14 -3.58
C ALA A 123 -1.23 -9.30 -4.60
N ARG A 124 -0.96 -9.02 -5.88
CA ARG A 124 -0.87 -10.03 -6.94
C ARG A 124 0.28 -11.01 -6.70
N PHE A 125 1.42 -10.56 -6.20
CA PHE A 125 2.52 -11.44 -5.80
C PHE A 125 2.10 -12.41 -4.69
N LEU A 126 1.44 -11.93 -3.63
CA LEU A 126 0.91 -12.79 -2.56
C LEU A 126 -0.11 -13.81 -3.11
N LEU A 127 -1.03 -13.37 -3.97
CA LEU A 127 -1.99 -14.25 -4.64
C LEU A 127 -1.31 -15.36 -5.47
N SER A 128 -0.18 -15.06 -6.10
CA SER A 128 0.59 -16.03 -6.89
C SER A 128 1.27 -17.10 -6.03
N ARG A 129 1.55 -16.78 -4.77
CA ARG A 129 2.05 -17.72 -3.75
C ARG A 129 0.94 -18.59 -3.14
N GLY A 130 -0.32 -18.32 -3.46
CA GLY A 130 -1.49 -19.03 -2.92
C GLY A 130 -2.17 -18.35 -1.74
N THR A 131 -1.68 -17.19 -1.31
CA THR A 131 -2.28 -16.40 -0.23
C THR A 131 -3.62 -15.81 -0.65
N LYS A 132 -4.62 -15.89 0.22
CA LYS A 132 -5.86 -15.11 0.08
C LYS A 132 -5.60 -13.67 0.55
N VAL A 133 -6.03 -12.68 -0.21
CA VAL A 133 -5.73 -11.27 0.08
C VAL A 133 -7.02 -10.49 0.30
N MET A 134 -7.11 -9.82 1.44
CA MET A 134 -8.07 -8.74 1.67
C MET A 134 -7.37 -7.41 1.47
N VAL A 135 -7.96 -6.52 0.68
CA VAL A 135 -7.49 -5.14 0.53
C VAL A 135 -8.49 -4.22 1.22
N CYS A 136 -8.03 -3.49 2.22
CA CYS A 136 -8.83 -2.75 3.18
C CYS A 136 -8.70 -1.25 2.90
N ALA A 137 -9.81 -0.59 2.59
CA ALA A 137 -9.87 0.83 2.23
C ALA A 137 -10.83 1.63 3.15
N ASN A 138 -10.75 2.95 3.10
CA ASN A 138 -11.58 3.81 3.95
C ASN A 138 -13.07 3.73 3.59
N SER A 139 -13.92 3.95 4.59
CA SER A 139 -15.36 4.09 4.34
C SER A 139 -15.68 5.42 3.68
N GLU A 140 -15.03 6.48 4.15
CA GLU A 140 -15.27 7.86 3.72
C GLU A 140 -14.00 8.48 3.15
N PRO A 141 -14.12 9.48 2.24
CA PRO A 141 -12.98 10.18 1.70
C PRO A 141 -12.12 10.84 2.79
N ALA A 142 -10.81 10.61 2.73
CA ALA A 142 -9.81 11.30 3.53
C ALA A 142 -8.65 11.68 2.61
N LEU A 143 -8.47 12.98 2.32
CA LEU A 143 -7.46 13.46 1.37
C LEU A 143 -7.56 12.73 0.01
N ASN A 144 -6.49 12.04 -0.41
CA ASN A 144 -6.41 11.22 -1.61
C ASN A 144 -6.44 9.71 -1.31
N ASP A 145 -6.82 9.31 -0.10
CA ASP A 145 -6.98 7.91 0.27
C ASP A 145 -8.01 7.19 -0.60
N VAL A 146 -7.79 5.90 -0.82
CA VAL A 146 -8.76 5.02 -1.49
C VAL A 146 -9.97 4.79 -0.57
N THR A 147 -11.17 5.01 -1.10
CA THR A 147 -12.41 4.56 -0.46
C THR A 147 -12.78 3.14 -0.90
N PHE A 148 -13.61 2.45 -0.12
CA PHE A 148 -14.07 1.09 -0.43
C PHE A 148 -14.73 1.00 -1.81
N VAL A 149 -15.59 1.97 -2.17
CA VAL A 149 -16.26 2.01 -3.47
C VAL A 149 -15.24 2.21 -4.61
N GLU A 150 -14.25 3.08 -4.42
CA GLU A 150 -13.18 3.29 -5.40
C GLU A 150 -12.32 2.03 -5.56
N LEU A 151 -12.03 1.33 -4.47
CA LEU A 151 -11.28 0.07 -4.50
C LEU A 151 -12.02 -0.99 -5.33
N GLU A 152 -13.35 -1.12 -5.21
CA GLU A 152 -14.12 -2.05 -6.03
C GLU A 152 -13.96 -1.76 -7.52
N VAL A 153 -14.02 -0.48 -7.91
CA VAL A 153 -13.82 -0.04 -9.30
C VAL A 153 -12.40 -0.33 -9.77
N ILE A 154 -11.39 0.02 -8.97
CA ILE A 154 -9.97 -0.24 -9.28
C ILE A 154 -9.73 -1.73 -9.52
N LEU A 155 -10.27 -2.61 -8.66
CA LEU A 155 -10.09 -4.06 -8.81
C LEU A 155 -10.79 -4.60 -10.05
N GLN A 156 -11.96 -4.08 -10.43
CA GLN A 156 -12.62 -4.44 -11.67
C GLN A 156 -11.80 -4.04 -12.90
N GLN A 157 -11.33 -2.79 -12.94
CA GLN A 157 -10.51 -2.28 -14.05
C GLN A 157 -9.16 -3.01 -14.14
N ALA A 158 -8.49 -3.23 -13.02
CA ALA A 158 -7.27 -4.03 -12.98
C ALA A 158 -7.50 -5.50 -13.40
N GLY A 159 -8.69 -6.05 -13.15
CA GLY A 159 -9.09 -7.36 -13.65
C GLY A 159 -9.23 -7.41 -15.18
N VAL A 160 -9.65 -6.32 -15.83
CA VAL A 160 -9.66 -6.23 -17.31
C VAL A 160 -8.23 -6.32 -17.86
N ILE A 161 -7.27 -5.73 -17.16
CA ILE A 161 -5.86 -5.68 -17.57
C ILE A 161 -5.15 -7.00 -17.24
N CYS A 162 -5.36 -7.55 -16.04
CA CYS A 162 -4.62 -8.71 -15.55
C CYS A 162 -5.55 -9.91 -15.27
N PRO A 163 -5.47 -10.99 -16.08
CA PRO A 163 -6.27 -12.20 -15.88
C PRO A 163 -6.05 -12.87 -14.51
N LYS A 164 -4.84 -12.77 -13.92
CA LYS A 164 -4.56 -13.31 -12.58
C LYS A 164 -5.36 -12.56 -11.49
N ILE A 165 -5.51 -11.25 -11.62
CA ILE A 165 -6.32 -10.41 -10.72
C ILE A 165 -7.79 -10.75 -10.91
N LYS A 166 -8.28 -10.76 -12.16
CA LYS A 166 -9.67 -11.12 -12.48
C LYS A 166 -10.07 -12.46 -11.87
N LYS A 167 -9.26 -13.50 -12.10
CA LYS A 167 -9.48 -14.84 -11.53
C LYS A 167 -9.51 -14.81 -10.00
N ALA A 168 -8.59 -14.07 -9.36
CA ALA A 168 -8.57 -13.98 -7.91
C ALA A 168 -9.81 -13.27 -7.34
N VAL A 169 -10.34 -12.24 -8.01
CA VAL A 169 -11.59 -11.58 -7.62
C VAL A 169 -12.77 -12.53 -7.77
N ASP A 170 -12.90 -13.19 -8.92
CA ASP A 170 -13.99 -14.13 -9.22
C ASP A 170 -14.03 -15.30 -8.22
N GLU A 171 -12.85 -15.84 -7.88
CA GLU A 171 -12.69 -16.92 -6.90
C GLU A 171 -12.75 -16.46 -5.44
N LYS A 172 -12.99 -15.15 -5.19
CA LYS A 172 -13.00 -14.54 -3.85
C LYS A 172 -11.69 -14.80 -3.08
N ARG A 173 -10.57 -14.85 -3.80
CA ARG A 173 -9.21 -14.86 -3.24
C ARG A 173 -8.64 -13.46 -3.10
N LEU A 174 -9.09 -12.49 -3.89
CA LEU A 174 -8.84 -11.06 -3.71
C LEU A 174 -10.15 -10.38 -3.33
N ILE A 175 -10.24 -9.82 -2.12
CA ILE A 175 -11.49 -9.31 -1.57
C ILE A 175 -11.30 -7.86 -1.11
N PRO A 176 -12.05 -6.89 -1.66
CA PRO A 176 -12.09 -5.55 -1.10
C PRO A 176 -12.85 -5.57 0.23
N MET A 177 -12.36 -4.84 1.21
CA MET A 177 -12.96 -4.70 2.53
C MET A 177 -12.99 -3.22 2.94
N GLU A 178 -14.04 -2.84 3.63
CA GLU A 178 -14.22 -1.51 4.19
C GLU A 178 -13.69 -1.49 5.63
N THR A 179 -13.12 -0.36 6.08
CA THR A 179 -12.45 -0.25 7.39
C THR A 179 -13.19 0.56 8.45
N ALA A 180 -14.32 1.21 8.12
CA ALA A 180 -15.00 2.20 8.97
C ALA A 180 -14.16 3.42 9.36
N GLN A 181 -12.97 3.60 8.77
CA GLN A 181 -12.14 4.77 8.99
C GLN A 181 -12.60 5.94 8.12
N ILE A 182 -12.54 7.13 8.69
CA ILE A 182 -12.95 8.40 8.08
C ILE A 182 -11.78 9.40 7.97
N GLY A 183 -10.55 8.96 8.25
CA GLY A 183 -9.35 9.79 8.26
C GLY A 183 -8.12 9.02 7.73
N PRO A 184 -6.96 9.71 7.62
CA PRO A 184 -5.72 9.13 7.08
C PRO A 184 -4.98 8.21 8.07
N CYS A 185 -5.49 8.10 9.30
CA CYS A 185 -4.93 7.28 10.36
C CYS A 185 -5.76 6.00 10.52
N LEU A 186 -5.12 4.93 11.00
CA LEU A 186 -5.77 3.63 11.18
C LEU A 186 -5.83 3.26 12.65
N ASP A 187 -7.03 3.30 13.24
CA ASP A 187 -7.28 2.78 14.57
C ASP A 187 -7.84 1.34 14.50
N LEU A 188 -6.94 0.36 14.65
CA LEU A 188 -7.28 -1.07 14.62
C LEU A 188 -8.15 -1.52 15.81
N SER A 189 -8.27 -0.70 16.88
CA SER A 189 -9.20 -0.99 17.97
C SER A 189 -10.66 -0.66 17.61
N ARG A 190 -10.88 0.04 16.48
CA ARG A 190 -12.18 0.55 16.03
C ARG A 190 -12.54 0.09 14.62
N LEU A 191 -12.30 -1.19 14.33
CA LEU A 191 -12.77 -1.82 13.10
C LEU A 191 -14.26 -2.14 13.18
N ASP A 192 -14.95 -2.12 12.04
CA ASP A 192 -16.31 -2.60 11.96
C ASP A 192 -16.40 -4.11 12.21
N ARG A 193 -17.58 -4.59 12.60
CA ARG A 193 -17.78 -5.99 12.99
C ARG A 193 -17.48 -6.98 11.86
N LYS A 194 -17.74 -6.61 10.59
CA LYS A 194 -17.53 -7.48 9.43
C LYS A 194 -16.03 -7.66 9.18
N LEU A 195 -15.25 -6.58 9.18
CA LEU A 195 -13.80 -6.67 9.03
C LEU A 195 -13.17 -7.38 10.24
N ALA A 196 -13.52 -7.00 11.46
CA ALA A 196 -12.96 -7.61 12.67
C ALA A 196 -13.11 -9.14 12.71
N LYS A 197 -14.26 -9.68 12.30
CA LYS A 197 -14.46 -11.14 12.18
C LYS A 197 -13.55 -11.80 11.17
N ARG A 198 -13.23 -11.11 10.07
CA ARG A 198 -12.37 -11.63 8.99
C ARG A 198 -10.90 -11.55 9.34
N MET A 199 -10.52 -10.64 10.24
CA MET A 199 -9.16 -10.51 10.74
C MET A 199 -8.71 -11.70 11.61
N VAL A 200 -9.63 -12.50 12.15
CA VAL A 200 -9.31 -13.68 12.98
C VAL A 200 -8.46 -14.70 12.23
N ASP A 201 -8.68 -14.86 10.92
CA ASP A 201 -7.97 -15.81 10.07
C ASP A 201 -6.71 -15.23 9.41
N VAL A 202 -6.39 -13.96 9.66
CA VAL A 202 -5.27 -13.25 9.03
C VAL A 202 -3.96 -13.63 9.71
N ASP A 203 -3.03 -14.17 8.94
CA ASP A 203 -1.67 -14.51 9.38
C ASP A 203 -0.60 -13.55 8.83
N LEU A 204 -0.98 -12.59 7.96
CA LEU A 204 -0.16 -11.46 7.54
C LEU A 204 -0.94 -10.14 7.53
N LEU A 205 -0.50 -9.16 8.32
CA LEU A 205 -1.02 -7.80 8.32
C LEU A 205 -0.07 -6.85 7.60
N VAL A 206 -0.52 -6.20 6.53
CA VAL A 206 0.25 -5.17 5.81
C VAL A 206 -0.41 -3.82 6.03
N ILE A 207 0.35 -2.85 6.54
CA ILE A 207 -0.12 -1.49 6.80
C ILE A 207 0.77 -0.53 6.04
N GLU A 208 0.18 0.21 5.11
CA GLU A 208 0.89 1.13 4.24
C GLU A 208 0.51 2.58 4.56
N GLY A 209 1.48 3.50 4.44
CA GLY A 209 1.27 4.93 4.60
C GLY A 209 1.70 5.52 5.94
N MET A 210 2.06 6.81 5.93
CA MET A 210 2.59 7.51 7.11
C MET A 210 1.54 7.62 8.23
N GLY A 211 0.28 7.92 7.90
CA GLY A 211 -0.81 7.99 8.87
C GLY A 211 -1.12 6.65 9.54
N ARG A 212 -1.25 5.61 8.71
CA ARG A 212 -1.67 4.26 9.14
C ARG A 212 -0.52 3.48 9.78
N ALA A 213 0.67 3.50 9.17
CA ALA A 213 1.79 2.68 9.64
C ALA A 213 2.64 3.41 10.67
N VAL A 214 2.92 4.70 10.50
CA VAL A 214 3.91 5.43 11.33
C VAL A 214 3.27 6.12 12.51
N HIS A 215 2.23 6.92 12.27
CA HIS A 215 1.58 7.71 13.32
C HIS A 215 0.75 6.88 14.29
N THR A 216 0.19 5.75 13.83
CA THR A 216 -0.75 4.95 14.63
C THR A 216 -0.23 3.57 14.99
N ASN A 217 0.42 2.86 14.08
CA ASN A 217 0.70 1.42 14.27
C ASN A 217 2.18 1.02 14.28
N LEU A 218 3.14 1.96 14.32
CA LEU A 218 4.56 1.66 14.11
C LEU A 218 5.11 0.65 15.13
N ASN A 219 4.65 0.78 16.37
CA ASN A 219 5.06 -0.02 17.51
C ASN A 219 3.91 -0.87 18.07
N ALA A 220 2.81 -1.01 17.32
CA ALA A 220 1.72 -1.89 17.72
C ALA A 220 2.14 -3.35 17.53
N ASP A 221 1.90 -4.18 18.54
CA ASP A 221 2.17 -5.61 18.49
C ASP A 221 0.95 -6.37 17.94
N PHE A 222 1.23 -7.41 17.15
CA PHE A 222 0.20 -8.25 16.54
C PHE A 222 0.48 -9.72 16.80
N THR A 223 -0.59 -10.52 16.88
CA THR A 223 -0.53 -11.97 17.03
C THR A 223 -0.23 -12.70 15.70
N CYS A 224 -0.13 -11.96 14.60
CA CYS A 224 0.25 -12.45 13.28
C CYS A 224 1.49 -11.70 12.77
N GLU A 225 2.09 -12.17 11.68
CA GLU A 225 3.18 -11.45 11.04
C GLU A 225 2.69 -10.08 10.55
N SER A 226 3.57 -9.08 10.58
CA SER A 226 3.19 -7.74 10.15
C SER A 226 4.26 -7.05 9.33
N LEU A 227 3.84 -6.38 8.27
CA LEU A 227 4.68 -5.55 7.42
C LEU A 227 4.13 -4.12 7.42
N ARG A 228 4.98 -3.15 7.77
CA ARG A 228 4.64 -1.72 7.77
C ARG A 228 5.53 -1.01 6.78
N VAL A 229 4.92 -0.32 5.82
CA VAL A 229 5.65 0.35 4.72
C VAL A 229 5.23 1.81 4.64
N ALA A 230 6.20 2.73 4.64
CA ALA A 230 5.90 4.16 4.51
C ALA A 230 7.12 4.94 4.02
N VAL A 231 6.86 6.06 3.36
CA VAL A 231 7.85 7.11 3.09
C VAL A 231 7.52 8.35 3.90
N ILE A 232 8.49 8.85 4.68
CA ILE A 232 8.31 10.03 5.54
C ILE A 232 8.44 11.31 4.71
N LYS A 233 7.32 12.01 4.56
CA LYS A 233 7.22 13.25 3.78
C LYS A 233 7.30 14.52 4.64
N ASN A 234 7.74 14.37 5.89
CA ASN A 234 7.90 15.46 6.84
C ASN A 234 9.35 15.50 7.33
N LYS A 235 10.08 16.58 6.99
CA LYS A 235 11.51 16.72 7.30
C LYS A 235 11.81 16.58 8.80
N TRP A 236 10.99 17.16 9.67
CA TRP A 236 11.20 17.07 11.11
C TRP A 236 11.05 15.62 11.62
N LEU A 237 10.04 14.90 11.14
CA LEU A 237 9.83 13.50 11.51
C LEU A 237 10.94 12.60 10.96
N SER A 238 11.36 12.83 9.71
CA SER A 238 12.51 12.14 9.12
C SER A 238 13.74 12.26 10.00
N GLN A 239 14.10 13.49 10.39
CA GLN A 239 15.27 13.76 11.22
C GLN A 239 15.15 13.13 12.61
N ARG A 240 13.95 13.18 13.21
CA ARG A 240 13.68 12.53 14.51
C ARG A 240 13.88 11.02 14.45
N LEU A 241 13.57 10.40 13.31
CA LEU A 241 13.78 8.97 13.09
C LEU A 241 15.21 8.63 12.63
N GLY A 242 16.09 9.62 12.48
CA GLY A 242 17.49 9.41 12.09
C GLY A 242 17.72 9.34 10.58
N GLY A 243 16.78 9.83 9.76
CA GLY A 243 16.91 9.87 8.31
C GLY A 243 16.73 11.27 7.71
N ASP A 244 16.86 11.33 6.38
CA ASP A 244 16.64 12.52 5.58
C ASP A 244 15.21 12.61 5.03
N MET A 245 14.92 13.66 4.26
CA MET A 245 13.65 13.80 3.54
C MET A 245 13.38 12.54 2.71
N PHE A 246 12.14 12.02 2.76
CA PHE A 246 11.75 10.75 2.14
C PHE A 246 12.40 9.51 2.76
N ALA A 247 12.82 9.60 4.03
CA ALA A 247 13.20 8.45 4.83
C ALA A 247 12.19 7.31 4.67
N ALA A 248 12.67 6.15 4.27
CA ALA A 248 11.86 4.97 4.06
C ALA A 248 11.77 4.13 5.33
N ILE A 249 10.61 3.52 5.54
CA ILE A 249 10.33 2.52 6.57
C ILE A 249 9.81 1.28 5.86
N PHE A 250 10.53 0.18 6.04
CA PHE A 250 10.10 -1.16 5.67
C PHE A 250 10.31 -2.06 6.88
N LYS A 251 9.28 -2.13 7.73
CA LYS A 251 9.35 -2.80 9.03
C LYS A 251 8.56 -4.11 8.99
N TYR A 252 9.28 -5.22 8.97
CA TYR A 252 8.73 -6.57 9.10
C TYR A 252 8.92 -7.05 10.53
N LEU A 253 7.88 -7.63 11.12
CA LEU A 253 7.94 -8.26 12.44
C LEU A 253 7.23 -9.62 12.41
N PRO A 254 7.83 -10.66 13.04
CA PRO A 254 7.12 -11.90 13.33
C PRO A 254 6.00 -11.66 14.36
N PRO A 255 5.06 -12.61 14.53
CA PRO A 255 4.02 -12.50 15.54
C PRO A 255 4.62 -12.42 16.94
N VAL A 256 4.04 -11.55 17.78
CA VAL A 256 4.33 -11.55 19.21
C VAL A 256 3.54 -12.67 19.84
N LEU A 257 4.26 -13.70 20.33
CA LEU A 257 3.66 -14.75 21.13
C LEU A 257 3.16 -14.12 22.43
N LYS A 258 1.86 -14.24 22.71
CA LYS A 258 1.35 -13.94 24.04
C LYS A 258 1.81 -15.08 24.95
N GLU A 259 2.63 -14.74 25.93
CA GLU A 259 2.87 -15.60 27.11
C GLU A 259 1.56 -15.88 27.86
#